data_AF-A0A5R8WHJ6-F1
#
_entry.id   AF-A0A5R8WHJ6-F1
#
_cell.length_a   1.000
_cell.length_b   1.000
_cell.length_c   1.000
_cell.angle_alpha   90.00
_cell.angle_beta   90.00
_cell.angle_gamma   90.00
#
_symmetry.space_group_name_H-M   'P 1'
#
loop_
_entity.id
_entity.type
_entity.pdbx_description
1 polymer ?
#
loop_
_entity_poly.entity_id
_entity_poly.type
_entity_poly.pdbx_seq_one_letter_code
_entity_poly.pdbx_strand_id
1 'polypeptide(L)'
;MRQFVPDAESITEFFGEFEARGYRVELISAPRLGGYALRMPLGPGNEVVPLFPLPAAKMQTPEDAQRWMEKLRDTQLSQYAFLLD
;
A
#
# COMPACT_ATOMS: atom_id res chain seq x y z
N MET A 1 -2.92 6.05 -20.53
CA MET A 1 -4.03 5.47 -19.72
C MET A 1 -3.95 6.07 -18.33
N ARG A 2 -5.09 6.49 -17.76
CA ARG A 2 -5.16 7.01 -16.40
C ARG A 2 -5.20 5.83 -15.44
N GLN A 3 -4.22 5.73 -14.56
CA GLN A 3 -4.21 4.74 -13.49
C GLN A 3 -5.31 5.05 -12.48
N PHE A 4 -6.03 4.01 -12.04
CA PHE A 4 -6.86 4.07 -10.85
C PHE A 4 -5.97 4.04 -9.61
N VAL A 5 -6.20 4.99 -8.72
CA VAL A 5 -5.46 5.10 -7.45
C VAL A 5 -6.47 4.88 -6.34
N PRO A 6 -6.22 3.96 -5.40
CA PRO A 6 -7.11 3.73 -4.27
C PRO A 6 -7.31 5.03 -3.49
N ASP A 7 -8.54 5.29 -3.06
CA ASP A 7 -8.84 6.39 -2.16
C ASP A 7 -8.42 6.05 -0.71
N ALA A 8 -8.56 7.03 0.19
CA ALA A 8 -8.20 6.87 1.58
C ALA A 8 -9.01 5.75 2.28
N GLU A 9 -10.31 5.63 1.97
CA GLU A 9 -11.17 4.60 2.56
C GLU A 9 -10.69 3.20 2.18
N SER A 10 -10.41 2.98 0.90
CA SER A 10 -9.85 1.72 0.40
C SER A 10 -8.50 1.42 1.06
N ILE A 11 -7.61 2.41 1.19
CA ILE A 11 -6.30 2.20 1.83
C ILE A 11 -6.49 1.81 3.31
N THR A 12 -7.35 2.49 4.05
CA THR A 12 -7.65 2.17 5.45
C THR A 12 -8.29 0.78 5.60
N GLU A 13 -9.06 0.29 4.64
CA GLU A 13 -9.58 -1.09 4.67
C GLU A 13 -8.45 -2.13 4.73
N PHE A 14 -7.34 -1.93 4.01
CA PHE A 14 -6.23 -2.88 3.98
C PHE A 14 -5.17 -2.61 5.07
N PHE A 15 -4.97 -1.36 5.46
CA PHE A 15 -3.89 -0.95 6.37
C PHE A 15 -4.38 -0.51 7.76
N GLY A 16 -5.69 -0.51 8.01
CA GLY A 16 -6.30 0.07 9.21
C GLY A 16 -5.76 -0.50 10.53
N GLU A 17 -5.37 -1.77 10.57
CA GLU A 17 -4.73 -2.37 11.75
C GLU A 17 -3.35 -1.75 12.04
N PHE A 18 -2.58 -1.44 10.99
CA PHE A 18 -1.30 -0.74 11.12
C PHE A 18 -1.52 0.73 11.49
N GLU A 19 -2.51 1.38 10.88
CA GLU A 19 -2.86 2.77 11.23
C GLU A 19 -3.30 2.90 12.69
N ALA A 20 -4.06 1.93 13.21
CA ALA A 20 -4.47 1.88 14.62
C ALA A 20 -3.28 1.70 15.59
N ARG A 21 -2.18 1.09 15.12
CA ARG A 21 -0.91 0.97 15.85
C ARG A 21 -0.01 2.20 15.69
N GLY A 22 -0.45 3.23 14.96
CA GLY A 22 0.26 4.49 14.77
C GLY A 22 1.20 4.51 13.56
N TYR A 23 1.21 3.47 12.72
CA TYR A 23 1.92 3.51 11.45
C TYR A 23 1.18 4.44 10.48
N ARG A 24 1.93 5.21 9.69
CA ARG A 24 1.34 6.07 8.66
C ARG A 24 1.50 5.41 7.31
N VAL A 25 0.44 5.44 6.50
CA VAL A 25 0.49 4.98 5.11
C VAL A 25 0.35 6.20 4.21
N GLU A 26 1.31 6.36 3.30
CA GLU A 26 1.37 7.52 2.40
C GLU A 26 1.35 7.04 0.96
N LEU A 27 0.46 7.60 0.15
CA LEU A 27 0.52 7.44 -1.29
C LEU A 27 1.61 8.33 -1.86
N ILE A 28 2.57 7.74 -2.57
CA ILE A 28 3.67 8.46 -3.22
C ILE A 28 3.72 8.18 -4.72
N SER A 29 4.21 9.15 -5.49
CA SER A 29 4.59 8.91 -6.88
C SER A 29 5.86 8.06 -6.91
N ALA A 30 5.82 6.95 -7.63
CA ALA A 30 6.93 6.03 -7.81
C ALA A 30 7.02 5.57 -9.28
N PRO A 31 7.49 6.45 -10.20
CA PRO A 31 7.53 6.12 -11.63
C PRO A 31 8.34 4.86 -11.95
N ARG A 32 9.41 4.60 -11.17
CA ARG A 32 10.25 3.41 -11.29
C ARG A 32 9.52 2.10 -10.94
N LEU A 33 8.42 2.19 -10.21
CA LEU A 33 7.54 1.06 -9.84
C LEU A 33 6.29 1.00 -10.73
N GLY A 34 6.26 1.77 -11.82
CA GLY A 34 5.16 1.75 -12.79
C GLY A 34 3.99 2.67 -12.45
N GLY A 35 4.17 3.67 -11.59
CA GLY A 35 3.15 4.67 -11.30
C GLY A 35 3.23 5.21 -9.88
N TYR A 36 2.39 4.70 -9.00
CA TYR A 36 2.31 5.06 -7.58
C TYR A 36 2.75 3.90 -6.69
N ALA A 37 2.99 4.19 -5.42
CA ALA A 37 3.18 3.19 -4.38
C ALA A 37 2.62 3.69 -3.05
N LEU A 38 2.23 2.76 -2.17
CA LEU A 38 1.98 3.06 -0.77
C LEU A 38 3.27 2.88 0.00
N ARG A 39 3.58 3.84 0.86
CA ARG A 39 4.76 3.86 1.71
C ARG A 39 4.30 3.76 3.15
N MET A 40 4.91 2.87 3.93
CA MET A 40 4.59 2.71 5.35
C MET A 40 5.86 2.84 6.20
N PRO A 41 6.23 4.03 6.70
CA PRO A 41 7.41 4.17 7.57
C PRO A 41 7.23 3.40 8.88
N LEU A 42 8.21 2.56 9.25
CA LEU A 42 8.14 1.72 10.45
C LEU A 42 8.48 2.46 11.76
N GLY A 43 8.18 3.76 11.82
CA GLY A 43 8.46 4.63 12.96
C GLY A 43 9.76 5.46 12.85
N PRO A 44 9.95 6.42 13.75
CA PRO A 44 11.11 7.31 13.75
C PRO A 44 12.42 6.55 14.03
N GLY A 45 13.45 6.80 13.22
CA GLY A 45 14.77 6.16 13.35
C GLY A 45 14.87 4.79 12.67
N ASN A 46 13.80 4.27 12.07
CA ASN A 46 13.85 3.05 11.28
C ASN A 46 14.19 3.37 9.82
N GLU A 47 15.26 2.77 9.31
CA GLU A 47 15.67 2.93 7.91
C GLU A 47 14.82 2.06 6.97
N VAL A 48 14.10 1.08 7.52
CA VAL A 48 13.22 0.20 6.74
C VAL A 48 11.89 0.91 6.47
N VAL A 49 11.63 1.11 5.18
CA VAL A 49 10.40 1.73 4.68
C VAL A 49 9.79 0.81 3.62
N PRO A 50 8.86 -0.08 4.01
CA PRO A 50 8.09 -0.88 3.06
C PRO A 50 7.38 -0.02 2.01
N LEU A 51 7.50 -0.47 0.77
CA LEU A 51 6.83 0.10 -0.39
C LEU A 51 5.95 -0.96 -1.01
N PHE A 52 4.67 -0.64 -1.17
CA PHE A 52 3.66 -1.50 -1.79
C PHE A 52 3.33 -0.91 -3.17
N PRO A 53 3.84 -1.49 -4.26
CA PRO A 53 3.72 -0.90 -5.58
C PRO A 53 2.27 -0.95 -6.07
N LEU A 54 1.82 0.14 -6.68
CA LEU A 54 0.53 0.25 -7.38
C LEU A 54 0.84 0.47 -8.88
N PRO A 55 1.18 -0.58 -9.64
CA PRO A 55 1.60 -0.43 -11.03
C PRO A 55 0.40 -0.12 -11.92
N ALA A 56 0.49 0.92 -12.75
CA ALA A 56 -0.60 1.38 -13.63
C ALA A 56 -1.20 0.26 -14.49
N ALA A 57 -0.37 -0.70 -14.94
CA ALA A 57 -0.80 -1.83 -15.75
C ALA A 57 -1.77 -2.80 -15.03
N LYS A 58 -1.78 -2.81 -13.69
CA LYS A 58 -2.66 -3.65 -12.86
C LYS A 58 -3.77 -2.85 -12.15
N MET A 59 -3.84 -1.55 -12.44
CA MET A 59 -4.71 -0.60 -11.76
C MET A 59 -5.53 0.16 -12.80
N GLN A 60 -6.08 -0.53 -13.81
CA GLN A 60 -6.76 0.10 -14.94
C GLN A 60 -8.24 0.38 -14.64
N THR A 61 -8.87 -0.45 -13.81
CA THR A 61 -10.24 -0.28 -13.33
C THR A 61 -10.29 -0.36 -11.80
N PRO A 62 -11.38 0.07 -11.15
CA PRO A 62 -11.58 -0.11 -9.70
C PRO A 62 -11.47 -1.58 -9.27
N GLU A 63 -12.05 -2.51 -10.04
CA GLU A 63 -12.03 -3.94 -9.72
C GLU A 63 -10.64 -4.56 -9.87
N ASP A 64 -9.85 -4.09 -10.85
CA ASP A 64 -8.44 -4.48 -10.97
C ASP A 64 -7.61 -3.95 -9.79
N ALA A 65 -7.88 -2.70 -9.39
CA ALA A 65 -7.21 -2.09 -8.24
C ALA A 65 -7.52 -2.82 -6.93
N GLN A 66 -8.78 -3.16 -6.69
CA GLN A 66 -9.19 -3.94 -5.52
C GLN A 66 -8.50 -5.31 -5.49
N ARG A 67 -8.54 -6.06 -6.60
CA ARG A 67 -7.84 -7.35 -6.70
C ARG A 67 -6.34 -7.24 -6.48
N TRP A 68 -5.73 -6.14 -6.91
CA TRP A 68 -4.32 -5.90 -6.66
C TRP A 68 -4.04 -5.58 -5.18
N MET A 69 -4.88 -4.77 -4.55
CA MET A 69 -4.78 -4.44 -3.12
C MET A 69 -4.95 -5.68 -2.24
N GLU A 70 -5.92 -6.55 -2.53
CA GLU A 70 -6.08 -7.85 -1.86
C GLU A 70 -4.81 -8.70 -1.98
N LYS A 71 -4.25 -8.79 -3.19
CA LYS A 71 -2.99 -9.50 -3.41
C LYS A 71 -1.84 -8.90 -2.62
N LEU A 72 -1.72 -7.56 -2.56
CA LEU A 72 -0.70 -6.89 -1.77
C LEU A 72 -0.85 -7.22 -0.29
N ARG A 73 -2.09 -7.21 0.23
CA ARG A 73 -2.40 -7.61 1.61
C ARG A 73 -1.88 -9.02 1.88
N ASP A 74 -2.30 -9.98 1.09
CA ASP A 74 -2.07 -11.41 1.34
C ASP A 74 -0.61 -11.84 1.11
N THR A 75 0.13 -11.11 0.28
CA THR A 75 1.51 -11.51 -0.10
C THR A 75 2.60 -10.66 0.50
N GLN A 76 2.42 -9.34 0.58
CA GLN A 76 3.46 -8.40 1.03
C GLN A 76 3.14 -7.86 2.41
N LEU A 77 1.92 -7.36 2.63
CA LEU A 77 1.55 -6.76 3.91
C LEU A 77 1.58 -7.81 5.04
N SER A 78 1.14 -9.04 4.77
CA SER A 78 1.25 -10.15 5.73
C SER A 78 2.67 -10.45 6.18
N GLN A 79 3.70 -10.12 5.40
CA GLN A 79 5.11 -10.27 5.83
C GLN A 79 5.47 -9.32 6.96
N TYR A 80 4.68 -8.27 7.16
CA TYR A 80 4.83 -7.26 8.20
C TYR A 80 3.82 -7.43 9.34
N ALA A 81 3.02 -8.51 9.34
CA ALA A 81 2.04 -8.77 10.39
C ALA A 81 2.67 -8.86 11.80
N PHE A 82 3.95 -9.23 11.90
CA PHE A 82 4.70 -9.24 13.16
C PHE A 82 4.80 -7.85 13.84
N LEU A 83 4.52 -6.76 13.12
CA LEU A 83 4.43 -5.41 13.68
C LEU A 83 3.11 -5.14 14.42
N LEU A 84 2.13 -6.04 14.26
CA LEU A 84 0.82 -5.98 14.90
C LEU A 84 0.73 -6.84 16.16
N ASP A 85 1.74 -7.64 16.48
CA ASP A 85 1.80 -8.41 17.73
C ASP A 85 2.16 -7.55 18.96
#